data_AF-A0A5B0BI18-F1
#
_entry.id   AF-A0A5B0BI18-F1
#
_cell.length_a   1.000
_cell.length_b   1.000
_cell.length_c   1.000
_cell.angle_alpha   90.00
_cell.angle_beta   90.00
_cell.angle_gamma   90.00
#
_symmetry.space_group_name_H-M   'P 1'
#
loop_
_entity.id
_entity.type
_entity.pdbx_description
1 polymer ?
#
loop_
_entity_poly.entity_id
_entity_poly.type
_entity_poly.pdbx_seq_one_letter_code
_entity_poly.pdbx_strand_id
1 'polypeptide(L)'
;TGGLDWEVLWPPPEPLPGPEGPNDASVTLLVRSAGLTMLMLGDLEPSSQQALLRSPAGAGLAAVDVLKVAHHEFFEAHLLEGFCGGLIGSPGPAQGFGSN
;
A
#
# COMPACT_ATOMS: atom_id res chain seq x y z
N THR A 1 -16.90 -24.65 7.25
CA THR A 1 -16.97 -23.17 7.17
C THR A 1 -15.55 -22.65 7.04
N GLY A 2 -15.29 -21.73 6.11
CA GLY A 2 -13.97 -21.10 5.99
C GLY A 2 -13.81 -20.06 7.08
N GLY A 3 -12.79 -20.18 7.92
CA GLY A 3 -12.50 -19.18 8.97
C GLY A 3 -12.24 -17.80 8.38
N LEU A 4 -12.41 -16.78 9.21
CA LEU A 4 -12.16 -15.39 8.87
C LEU A 4 -11.35 -14.78 10.00
N ASP A 5 -10.11 -14.39 9.69
CA ASP A 5 -9.21 -13.66 10.57
C ASP A 5 -8.90 -12.30 9.95
N TRP A 6 -8.79 -11.24 10.76
CA TRP A 6 -8.44 -9.91 10.27
C TRP A 6 -7.56 -9.14 11.26
N GLU A 7 -6.80 -8.19 10.72
CA GLU A 7 -5.92 -7.29 11.46
C GLU A 7 -6.03 -5.88 10.87
N VAL A 8 -6.00 -4.85 11.74
CA VAL A 8 -5.91 -3.45 11.33
C VAL A 8 -4.44 -3.05 11.27
N LEU A 9 -3.99 -2.62 10.10
CA LEU A 9 -2.60 -2.20 9.87
C LEU A 9 -2.41 -0.67 9.87
N TRP A 10 -3.49 0.07 9.63
CA TRP A 10 -3.50 1.54 9.56
C TRP A 10 -4.87 2.08 9.98
N PRO A 11 -4.96 3.30 10.54
CA PRO A 11 -3.88 4.20 10.97
C PRO A 11 -3.08 3.64 12.17
N PRO A 12 -1.84 4.12 12.39
CA PRO A 12 -1.11 3.80 13.61
C PRO A 12 -1.87 4.34 14.83
N PRO A 13 -1.66 3.74 16.01
CA PRO A 13 -2.36 4.16 17.24
C PRO A 13 -1.98 5.57 17.69
N GLU A 14 -0.80 6.05 17.29
CA GLU A 14 -0.35 7.42 17.54
C GLU A 14 -0.83 8.36 16.42
N PRO A 15 -1.31 9.57 16.74
CA PRO A 15 -1.73 10.55 15.74
C PRO A 15 -0.60 10.84 14.76
N LEU A 16 -0.90 10.73 13.47
CA LEU A 16 0.02 11.14 12.42
C LEU A 16 0.08 12.67 12.37
N PRO A 17 1.28 13.27 12.26
CA PRO A 17 1.39 14.70 12.04
C PRO A 17 0.78 15.06 10.68
N GLY A 18 -0.32 15.83 10.69
CA GLY A 18 -0.89 16.42 9.49
C GLY A 18 -1.42 15.42 8.45
N PRO A 19 -2.48 14.63 8.75
CA PRO A 19 -3.28 14.06 7.68
C PRO A 19 -3.76 15.22 6.78
N GLU A 20 -3.45 15.13 5.49
CA GLU A 20 -3.81 16.14 4.50
C GLU A 20 -5.33 16.10 4.23
N GLY A 21 -5.95 14.94 4.46
CA GLY A 21 -7.40 14.77 4.41
C GLY A 21 -7.94 13.59 5.23
N PRO A 22 -9.28 13.43 5.29
CA PRO A 22 -9.91 12.31 6.00
C PRO A 22 -9.51 10.93 5.45
N ASN A 23 -9.12 10.88 4.17
CA ASN A 23 -8.67 9.66 3.48
C ASN A 23 -7.36 9.10 4.04
N ASP A 24 -6.48 9.94 4.57
CA ASP A 24 -5.25 9.51 5.26
C ASP A 24 -5.54 8.66 6.51
N ALA A 25 -6.73 8.81 7.09
CA ALA A 25 -7.19 8.03 8.23
C ALA A 25 -7.94 6.74 7.82
N SER A 26 -7.93 6.37 6.53
CA SER A 26 -8.58 5.15 6.03
C SER A 26 -8.10 3.91 6.78
N VAL A 27 -9.04 3.09 7.26
CA VAL A 27 -8.70 1.84 7.95
C VAL A 27 -8.19 0.83 6.93
N THR A 28 -6.92 0.43 7.04
CA THR A 28 -6.34 -0.64 6.21
C THR A 28 -6.41 -1.96 6.94
N LEU A 29 -6.94 -2.99 6.27
CA LEU A 29 -7.12 -4.33 6.85
C LEU A 29 -6.30 -5.38 6.11
N LEU A 30 -5.66 -6.27 6.86
CA LEU A 30 -5.18 -7.56 6.37
C LEU A 30 -6.21 -8.62 6.75
N VAL A 31 -6.78 -9.29 5.75
CA VAL A 31 -7.85 -10.27 5.92
C VAL A 31 -7.38 -11.63 5.42
N ARG A 32 -7.59 -12.68 6.22
CA ARG A 32 -7.31 -14.07 5.85
C ARG A 32 -8.61 -14.86 5.87
N SER A 33 -8.97 -15.46 4.75
CA SER A 33 -10.14 -16.32 4.67
C SER A 33 -10.01 -17.34 3.55
N ALA A 34 -10.45 -18.58 3.82
CA ALA A 34 -10.47 -19.67 2.84
C ALA A 34 -9.14 -19.90 2.11
N GLY A 35 -8.01 -19.65 2.77
CA GLY A 35 -6.66 -19.79 2.20
C GLY A 35 -6.14 -18.57 1.43
N LEU A 36 -6.94 -17.51 1.27
CA LEU A 36 -6.53 -16.25 0.67
C LEU A 36 -6.09 -15.25 1.74
N THR A 37 -5.08 -14.47 1.41
CA THR A 37 -4.62 -13.27 2.13
C THR A 37 -4.95 -12.05 1.30
N MET A 38 -5.67 -11.09 1.87
CA MET A 38 -6.19 -9.92 1.18
C MET A 38 -5.79 -8.65 1.92
N LEU A 39 -5.31 -7.64 1.20
CA LEU A 39 -5.06 -6.30 1.76
C LEU A 39 -6.12 -5.33 1.26
N MET A 40 -6.82 -4.69 2.19
CA MET A 40 -7.92 -3.76 1.90
C MET A 40 -7.50 -2.35 2.30
N LEU A 41 -7.07 -1.53 1.34
CA LEU A 41 -6.49 -0.20 1.62
C LEU A 41 -7.52 0.89 1.98
N GLY A 42 -8.83 0.65 1.88
CA GLY A 42 -9.81 1.74 1.96
C GLY A 42 -9.51 2.80 0.89
N ASP A 43 -9.56 4.08 1.23
CA ASP A 43 -9.24 5.19 0.31
C ASP A 43 -7.90 5.84 0.69
N LEU A 44 -6.96 5.03 1.18
CA LEU A 44 -5.68 5.52 1.70
C LEU A 44 -4.90 6.30 0.63
N GLU A 45 -4.56 7.54 0.94
CA GLU A 45 -3.78 8.42 0.06
C GLU A 45 -2.35 7.88 -0.16
N PRO A 46 -1.66 8.25 -1.27
CA PRO A 46 -0.32 7.76 -1.57
C PRO A 46 0.72 8.02 -0.47
N SER A 47 0.69 9.18 0.19
CA SER A 47 1.61 9.53 1.28
C SER A 47 1.45 8.58 2.48
N SER A 48 0.19 8.29 2.83
CA SER A 48 -0.16 7.35 3.90
C SER A 48 0.12 5.89 3.52
N GLN A 49 -0.03 5.50 2.24
CA GLN A 49 0.43 4.19 1.75
C GLN A 49 1.96 4.03 1.90
N GLN A 50 2.74 5.05 1.56
CA GLN A 50 4.19 5.04 1.76
C GLN A 50 4.59 5.02 3.24
N ALA A 51 3.82 5.69 4.10
CA ALA A 51 4.03 5.65 5.53
C ALA A 51 3.72 4.26 6.11
N LEU A 52 2.62 3.62 5.66
CA LEU A 52 2.29 2.24 5.99
C LEU A 52 3.42 1.29 5.59
N LEU A 53 3.94 1.38 4.37
CA LEU A 53 5.05 0.54 3.88
C LEU A 53 6.34 0.68 4.71
N ARG A 54 6.59 1.86 5.29
CA ARG A 54 7.74 2.12 6.16
C ARG A 54 7.50 1.80 7.64
N SER A 55 6.26 1.50 8.01
CA SER A 55 5.89 1.16 9.38
C SER A 55 6.31 -0.28 9.74
N PRO A 56 6.42 -0.63 11.03
CA PRO A 56 6.64 -2.02 11.44
C PRO A 56 5.61 -3.00 10.87
N ALA A 57 4.35 -2.58 10.73
CA ALA A 57 3.28 -3.38 10.14
C ALA A 57 3.52 -3.65 8.65
N GLY A 58 3.94 -2.62 7.90
CA GLY A 58 4.31 -2.77 6.48
C GLY A 58 5.57 -3.62 6.29
N ALA A 59 6.58 -3.47 7.15
CA ALA A 59 7.80 -4.27 7.09
C ALA A 59 7.56 -5.77 7.37
N GLY A 60 6.53 -6.10 8.15
CA GLY A 60 6.10 -7.47 8.42
C GLY A 60 5.17 -8.06 7.38
N LEU A 61 4.74 -7.28 6.38
CA LEU A 61 3.75 -7.71 5.40
C LEU A 61 4.40 -8.57 4.31
N ALA A 62 3.89 -9.78 4.14
CA ALA A 62 4.20 -10.62 2.99
C ALA A 62 3.34 -10.23 1.78
N ALA A 63 3.69 -10.74 0.60
CA ALA A 63 2.83 -10.60 -0.58
C ALA A 63 1.41 -11.12 -0.29
N VAL A 64 0.40 -10.42 -0.82
CA VAL A 64 -1.02 -10.78 -0.66
C VAL A 64 -1.60 -11.28 -1.97
N ASP A 65 -2.62 -12.14 -1.90
CA ASP A 65 -3.29 -12.72 -3.08
C ASP A 65 -4.23 -11.72 -3.76
N VAL A 66 -4.82 -10.81 -2.97
CA VAL A 66 -5.74 -9.78 -3.44
C VAL A 66 -5.40 -8.46 -2.79
N LEU A 67 -5.28 -7.42 -3.60
CA LEU A 67 -5.13 -6.03 -3.14
C LEU A 67 -6.32 -5.21 -3.60
N LYS A 68 -7.10 -4.67 -2.65
CA LYS A 68 -8.03 -3.57 -2.96
C LYS A 68 -7.21 -2.29 -3.08
N VAL A 69 -7.07 -1.80 -4.30
CA VAL A 69 -6.41 -0.53 -4.61
C VAL A 69 -7.23 0.63 -4.03
N ALA A 70 -6.55 1.60 -3.40
CA ALA A 70 -7.19 2.80 -2.86
C ALA A 70 -7.90 3.62 -3.96
N HIS A 71 -8.97 4.32 -3.59
CA HIS A 71 -9.84 5.06 -4.51
C HIS A 71 -9.08 6.16 -5.29
N HIS A 72 -9.44 6.30 -6.57
CA HIS A 72 -8.74 7.08 -7.58
C HIS A 72 -9.11 8.57 -7.56
N GLU A 73 -8.18 9.45 -7.17
CA GLU A 73 -7.96 10.70 -7.91
C GLU A 73 -6.67 10.53 -8.73
N PHE A 74 -6.74 10.82 -10.03
CA PHE A 74 -5.71 10.48 -11.00
C PHE A 74 -4.52 11.43 -10.88
N PHE A 75 -3.44 11.03 -10.19
CA PHE A 75 -2.08 11.15 -10.74
C PHE A 75 -1.09 10.27 -9.99
N GLU A 76 -0.41 9.41 -10.76
CA GLU A 76 0.80 8.63 -10.42
C GLU A 76 0.62 7.27 -9.71
N ALA A 77 0.28 6.26 -10.51
CA ALA A 77 0.31 4.83 -10.15
C ALA A 77 1.75 4.24 -10.09
N HIS A 78 2.66 4.84 -9.32
CA HIS A 78 4.05 4.38 -9.20
C HIS A 78 4.40 3.61 -7.92
N LEU A 79 3.42 3.16 -7.13
CA LEU A 79 3.74 2.61 -5.80
C LEU A 79 2.95 1.36 -5.40
N LEU A 80 2.93 0.36 -6.28
CA LEU A 80 2.45 -0.98 -5.95
C LEU A 80 3.54 -2.06 -6.01
N GLU A 81 4.80 -1.68 -6.29
CA GLU A 81 5.90 -2.64 -6.36
C GLU A 81 6.28 -3.24 -4.99
N GLY A 82 5.94 -2.58 -3.88
CA GLY A 82 6.26 -3.05 -2.53
C GLY A 82 5.35 -4.17 -2.01
N PHE A 83 4.17 -4.38 -2.60
CA PHE A 83 3.19 -5.37 -2.15
C PHE A 83 3.22 -6.68 -2.95
N CYS A 84 3.78 -6.66 -4.15
CA CYS A 84 3.94 -7.83 -5.00
C CYS A 84 5.43 -8.20 -5.03
N GLY A 85 5.78 -9.41 -4.56
CA GLY A 85 7.15 -9.90 -4.57
C GLY A 85 7.86 -9.63 -5.91
N GLY A 86 8.96 -8.88 -5.83
CA GLY A 86 9.56 -8.18 -6.97
C GLY A 86 9.92 -9.05 -8.17
N LEU A 87 9.61 -8.56 -9.36
CA LEU A 87 10.15 -9.03 -10.64
C LEU A 87 9.87 -8.01 -11.78
N ILE A 88 10.28 -6.75 -11.65
CA ILE A 88 10.52 -5.88 -12.82
C ILE A 88 11.81 -5.10 -12.55
N GLY A 89 12.81 -5.27 -13.42
CA GLY A 89 14.12 -4.65 -13.28
C GLY A 89 14.04 -3.12 -13.33
N SER A 90 14.80 -2.46 -12.47
CA SER A 90 14.89 -1.01 -12.41
C SER A 90 15.19 -0.40 -13.80
N PRO A 91 14.47 0.64 -14.24
CA PRO A 91 14.89 1.41 -15.39
C PRO A 91 16.21 2.10 -15.04
N GLY A 92 17.26 1.82 -15.81
CA GLY A 92 18.54 2.54 -15.70
C GLY A 92 18.34 4.05 -15.93
N PRO A 93 19.25 4.90 -15.43
CA PRO A 93 19.08 6.34 -15.50
C PRO A 93 18.95 6.80 -16.96
N ALA A 94 17.92 7.62 -17.23
CA ALA A 94 17.71 8.26 -18.52
C ALA A 94 18.95 9.08 -18.89
N GLN A 95 19.70 8.63 -19.90
CA GLN A 95 20.75 9.44 -20.49
C GLN A 95 20.10 10.56 -21.30
N GLY A 96 20.44 11.80 -20.94
CA GLY A 96 19.91 13.00 -21.57
C GLY A 96 20.20 13.01 -23.07
N PHE A 97 19.16 13.26 -23.87
CA PHE A 97 19.32 13.62 -25.26
C PHE A 97 19.92 15.03 -25.34
N GLY A 98 21.16 15.10 -25.81
CA GLY A 98 21.78 16.34 -26.25
C GLY A 98 21.08 16.85 -27.51
N SER A 99 20.72 18.12 -27.50
CA SER A 99 20.22 18.86 -28.65
C SER A 99 21.25 18.88 -29.77
N ASN A 100 20.78 18.74 -31.01
CA ASN A 100 21.49 19.12 -32.23
C ASN A 100 20.62 20.12 -32.99
#